data_AF-A0A1B6KU51-F1
#
_entry.id   AF-A0A1B6KU51-F1
#
_cell.length_a   1.000
_cell.length_b   1.000
_cell.length_c   1.000
_cell.angle_alpha   90.00
_cell.angle_beta   90.00
_cell.angle_gamma   90.00
#
_symmetry.space_group_name_H-M   'P 1'
#
loop_
_entity.id
_entity.type
_entity.pdbx_description
1 polymer ?
#
loop_
_entity_poly.entity_id
_entity_poly.type
_entity_poly.pdbx_seq_one_letter_code
_entity_poly.pdbx_strand_id
1 'polypeptide(L)'
;MSVNICEVLNTDENILDVSELIPDRLYFITVKNKPPVDTETAHFYSADDESKSTQQLSLAKIAKYLKQVNSKLSSPDLKSRALVLYTLGSEERRRYAAMCVAAYSIIHLQLTPTDTLKRLPQHSFSRLNTLLTTLHKAIELGFVD
;
A
#
# COMPACT_ATOMS: atom_id res chain seq x y z
N MET A 1 -11.85 -20.86 13.50
CA MET A 1 -12.64 -19.76 12.91
C MET A 1 -11.64 -18.81 12.31
N SER A 2 -11.61 -18.67 10.99
CA SER A 2 -10.71 -17.72 10.34
C SER A 2 -11.22 -16.31 10.65
N VAL A 3 -10.44 -15.52 11.38
CA VAL A 3 -10.78 -14.14 11.68
C VAL A 3 -10.74 -13.37 10.37
N ASN A 4 -11.84 -12.72 10.00
CA ASN A 4 -11.88 -11.86 8.83
C ASN A 4 -11.16 -10.55 9.16
N ILE A 5 -9.93 -10.41 8.67
CA ILE A 5 -9.06 -9.27 9.02
C ILE A 5 -9.64 -7.97 8.49
N CYS A 6 -10.33 -7.99 7.35
CA CYS A 6 -11.06 -6.85 6.83
C CYS A 6 -12.13 -6.32 7.80
N GLU A 7 -12.91 -7.21 8.43
CA GLU A 7 -13.94 -6.80 9.39
C GLU A 7 -13.31 -6.19 10.66
N VAL A 8 -12.23 -6.78 11.15
CA VAL A 8 -11.49 -6.25 12.31
C VAL A 8 -10.95 -4.85 12.02
N LEU A 9 -10.33 -4.65 10.86
CA LEU A 9 -9.80 -3.35 10.45
C LEU A 9 -10.89 -2.30 10.24
N ASN A 10 -12.05 -2.68 9.72
CA ASN A 10 -13.18 -1.74 9.52
C ASN A 10 -13.90 -1.37 10.83
N THR A 11 -13.76 -2.18 11.88
CA THR A 11 -14.39 -1.92 13.18
C THR A 11 -13.55 -0.98 14.06
N ASP A 12 -12.26 -0.80 13.75
CA ASP A 12 -11.36 0.05 14.53
C ASP A 12 -11.59 1.54 14.25
N GLU A 13 -12.03 2.29 15.26
CA GLU A 13 -12.29 3.73 15.18
C GLU A 13 -11.05 4.57 14.79
N ASN A 14 -9.85 4.04 15.01
CA ASN A 14 -8.59 4.69 14.67
C ASN A 14 -8.22 4.53 13.19
N ILE A 15 -8.91 3.64 12.45
CA ILE A 15 -8.73 3.43 11.02
C ILE A 15 -9.71 4.33 10.25
N LEU A 16 -9.19 5.05 9.25
CA LEU A 16 -9.97 5.94 8.37
C LEU A 16 -10.46 5.20 7.13
N ASP A 17 -9.54 4.48 6.50
CA ASP A 17 -9.79 3.79 5.26
C ASP A 17 -9.07 2.44 5.29
N VAL A 18 -9.69 1.44 4.66
CA VAL A 18 -9.13 0.10 4.46
C VAL A 18 -9.18 -0.23 2.98
N SER A 19 -8.07 -0.73 2.46
CA SER A 19 -7.90 -1.13 1.07
C SER A 19 -7.31 -2.54 1.03
N GLU A 20 -8.11 -3.51 0.59
CA GLU A 20 -7.66 -4.88 0.38
C GLU A 20 -7.00 -5.01 -1.00
N LEU A 21 -5.71 -5.35 -1.01
CA LEU A 21 -4.91 -5.48 -2.22
C LEU A 21 -4.83 -6.95 -2.66
N ILE A 22 -4.47 -7.81 -1.72
CA ILE A 22 -4.47 -9.27 -1.87
C ILE A 22 -5.38 -9.83 -0.78
N PRO A 23 -6.46 -10.54 -1.15
CA PRO A 23 -7.37 -11.14 -0.17
C PRO A 23 -6.62 -11.97 0.88
N ASP A 24 -6.99 -11.77 2.14
CA ASP A 24 -6.42 -12.43 3.33
C ASP A 24 -4.90 -12.25 3.54
N ARG A 25 -4.24 -11.40 2.74
CA ARG A 25 -2.77 -11.36 2.71
C ARG A 25 -2.16 -9.97 2.77
N LEU A 26 -2.71 -9.00 2.04
CA LEU A 26 -2.11 -7.68 1.90
C LEU A 26 -3.17 -6.59 1.96
N TYR A 27 -3.06 -5.74 2.97
CA TYR A 27 -3.97 -4.65 3.25
C TYR A 27 -3.21 -3.33 3.31
N PHE A 28 -3.84 -2.25 2.88
CA PHE A 28 -3.37 -0.89 3.08
C PHE A 28 -4.42 -0.12 3.87
N ILE A 29 -4.00 0.56 4.94
CA ILE A 29 -4.89 1.30 5.83
C ILE A 29 -4.38 2.72 6.07
N THR A 30 -5.31 3.65 6.21
CA THR A 30 -5.02 5.02 6.67
C THR A 30 -5.38 5.12 8.13
N VAL A 31 -4.47 5.63 8.96
CA VAL A 31 -4.65 5.69 10.42
C VAL A 31 -4.76 7.15 10.89
N LYS A 32 -5.62 7.40 11.90
CA LYS A 32 -5.85 8.74 12.44
C LYS A 32 -4.70 9.22 13.30
N ASN A 33 -4.50 8.56 14.45
CA ASN A 33 -3.75 9.16 15.56
C ASN A 33 -2.62 8.27 16.08
N LYS A 34 -2.84 6.96 16.17
CA LYS A 34 -1.89 6.04 16.83
C LYS A 34 -1.48 4.91 15.90
N PRO A 35 -0.20 4.54 15.84
CA PRO A 35 0.21 3.39 15.04
C PRO A 35 -0.50 2.12 15.56
N PRO A 36 -1.01 1.27 14.66
CA PRO A 36 -1.60 -0.01 15.04
C PRO A 36 -0.53 -0.94 15.60
N VAL A 37 -0.96 -1.87 16.45
CA VAL A 37 -0.09 -2.83 17.12
C VAL A 37 -0.21 -4.18 16.43
N ASP A 38 0.93 -4.85 16.28
CA ASP A 38 1.00 -6.23 15.81
C ASP A 38 0.09 -7.17 16.60
N THR A 39 -0.63 -8.01 15.87
CA THR A 39 -1.48 -9.07 16.42
C THR A 39 -0.99 -10.44 15.95
N GLU A 40 -1.42 -11.51 16.60
CA GLU A 40 -1.03 -12.87 16.19
C GLU A 40 -1.41 -13.18 14.73
N THR A 41 -2.48 -12.56 14.21
CA THR A 41 -3.01 -12.78 12.87
C THR A 41 -2.58 -11.73 11.84
N ALA A 42 -2.15 -10.53 12.28
CA ALA A 42 -1.75 -9.45 11.38
C ALA A 42 -0.47 -8.75 11.84
N HIS A 43 0.43 -8.51 10.89
CA HIS A 43 1.65 -7.73 11.07
C HIS A 43 1.45 -6.36 10.45
N PHE A 44 1.57 -5.33 11.28
CA PHE A 44 1.41 -3.94 10.89
C PHE A 44 2.78 -3.29 10.71
N TYR A 45 2.97 -2.60 9.58
CA TYR A 45 4.17 -1.80 9.39
C TYR A 45 3.88 -0.52 8.63
N SER A 46 4.66 0.52 8.93
CA SER A 46 4.52 1.82 8.30
C SER A 46 4.89 1.74 6.83
N ALA A 47 3.99 2.23 5.97
CA ALA A 47 4.25 2.54 4.57
C ALA A 47 4.96 3.89 4.40
N ASP A 48 5.00 4.71 5.46
CA ASP A 48 5.64 6.02 5.41
C ASP A 48 7.16 5.88 5.37
N ASP A 49 7.78 6.66 4.49
CA ASP A 49 9.23 6.81 4.46
C ASP A 49 9.63 7.81 5.56
N GLU A 50 10.49 7.35 6.49
CA GLU A 50 11.06 8.17 7.58
C GLU A 50 11.95 9.31 7.07
N SER A 51 12.34 9.33 5.77
CA SER A 51 13.16 10.39 5.22
C SER A 51 12.42 11.73 5.20
N LYS A 52 12.90 12.66 6.04
CA LYS A 52 12.41 14.04 6.19
C LYS A 52 12.58 14.93 4.95
N SER A 53 12.97 14.37 3.81
CA SER A 53 13.27 15.14 2.62
C SER A 53 12.07 15.20 1.70
N THR A 54 11.72 16.42 1.32
CA THR A 54 10.82 16.86 0.23
C THR A 54 11.24 16.33 -1.14
N GLN A 55 11.77 15.11 -1.21
CA GLN A 55 12.23 14.51 -2.44
C GLN A 55 11.02 14.03 -3.24
N GLN A 56 10.90 14.63 -4.41
CA GLN A 56 10.06 14.17 -5.51
C GLN A 56 10.07 12.64 -5.59
N LEU A 57 8.91 12.05 -5.89
CA LEU A 57 8.77 10.62 -6.12
C LEU A 57 9.78 10.15 -7.16
N SER A 58 10.80 9.44 -6.69
CA SER A 58 11.77 8.76 -7.54
C SER A 58 11.34 7.32 -7.72
N LEU A 59 11.42 6.83 -8.96
CA LEU A 59 11.24 5.42 -9.30
C LEU A 59 12.13 4.51 -8.44
N ALA A 60 13.33 4.95 -8.06
CA ALA A 60 14.23 4.18 -7.21
C ALA A 60 13.64 3.93 -5.81
N LYS A 61 12.95 4.91 -5.23
CA LYS A 61 12.29 4.75 -3.92
C LYS A 61 11.08 3.82 -4.02
N ILE A 62 10.28 3.97 -5.09
CA ILE A 62 9.17 3.06 -5.37
C ILE A 62 9.70 1.64 -5.52
N ALA A 63 10.72 1.40 -6.36
CA ALA A 63 11.32 0.09 -6.55
C ALA A 63 11.84 -0.53 -5.24
N LYS A 64 12.50 0.28 -4.40
CA LYS A 64 12.95 -0.16 -3.07
C LYS A 64 11.77 -0.56 -2.17
N TYR A 65 10.67 0.19 -2.22
CA TYR A 65 9.45 -0.13 -1.49
C TYR A 65 8.83 -1.45 -1.97
N LEU A 66 8.65 -1.62 -3.30
CA LEU A 66 8.13 -2.86 -3.88
C LEU A 66 8.93 -4.08 -3.44
N LYS A 67 10.26 -3.98 -3.49
CA LYS A 67 11.17 -5.04 -3.03
C LYS A 67 10.98 -5.35 -1.54
N GLN A 68 10.80 -4.33 -0.69
CA GLN A 68 10.54 -4.54 0.74
C GLN A 68 9.21 -5.25 0.99
N VAL A 69 8.14 -4.87 0.28
CA VAL A 69 6.83 -5.52 0.38
C VAL A 69 6.94 -7.00 0.00
N ASN A 70 7.59 -7.31 -1.12
CA ASN A 70 7.77 -8.70 -1.58
C ASN A 70 8.64 -9.53 -0.62
N SER A 71 9.68 -8.92 -0.05
CA SER A 71 10.51 -9.57 0.96
C SER A 71 9.69 -9.97 2.19
N LYS A 72 8.83 -9.07 2.69
CA LYS A 72 7.93 -9.38 3.81
C LYS A 72 6.89 -10.43 3.45
N LEU A 73 6.30 -10.35 2.25
CA LEU A 73 5.33 -11.33 1.76
C LEU A 73 5.92 -12.74 1.67
N SER A 74 7.20 -12.84 1.32
CA SER A 74 7.93 -14.11 1.18
C SER A 74 8.54 -14.61 2.49
N SER A 75 8.50 -13.81 3.57
CA SER A 75 9.07 -14.19 4.85
C SER A 75 8.31 -15.37 5.47
N PRO A 76 9.01 -16.44 5.90
CA PRO A 76 8.38 -17.62 6.47
C PRO A 76 7.60 -17.29 7.75
N ASP A 77 8.11 -16.39 8.59
CA ASP A 77 7.50 -15.98 9.85
C ASP A 77 6.19 -15.19 9.65
N LEU A 78 6.06 -14.55 8.47
CA LEU A 78 4.89 -13.75 8.11
C LEU A 78 3.96 -14.51 7.16
N LYS A 79 4.27 -15.75 6.79
CA LYS A 79 3.46 -16.53 5.81
C LYS A 79 2.06 -16.87 6.32
N SER A 80 1.90 -16.98 7.63
CA SER A 80 0.62 -17.24 8.30
C SER A 80 -0.13 -15.97 8.76
N ARG A 81 0.48 -14.79 8.62
CA ARG A 81 -0.07 -13.50 9.10
C ARG A 81 -0.42 -12.60 7.92
N ALA A 82 -1.50 -11.83 8.01
CA ALA A 82 -1.75 -10.78 7.03
C ALA A 82 -0.74 -9.63 7.20
N LEU A 83 -0.32 -9.05 6.08
CA LEU A 83 0.52 -7.86 6.06
C LEU A 83 -0.37 -6.64 5.91
N VAL A 84 -0.32 -5.75 6.90
CA VAL A 84 -1.11 -4.52 6.92
C VAL A 84 -0.17 -3.32 6.87
N LEU A 85 -0.16 -2.66 5.72
CA LEU A 85 0.56 -1.43 5.49
C LEU A 85 -0.25 -0.26 6.03
N TYR A 86 0.29 0.48 6.99
CA TYR A 86 -0.40 1.65 7.51
C TYR A 86 0.33 2.94 7.13
N THR A 87 -0.41 4.01 6.89
CA THR A 87 0.14 5.37 6.80
C THR A 87 -0.42 6.24 7.92
N LEU A 88 0.47 6.99 8.56
CA LEU A 88 0.21 7.91 9.64
C LEU A 88 1.01 9.20 9.40
N GLY A 89 0.30 10.28 9.07
CA GLY A 89 0.96 11.57 8.91
C GLY A 89 0.18 12.56 8.05
N SER A 90 0.92 13.54 7.52
CA SER A 90 0.38 14.58 6.65
C SER A 90 -0.20 14.00 5.36
N GLU A 91 -1.05 14.79 4.71
CA GLU A 91 -1.65 14.42 3.42
C GLU A 91 -0.58 14.03 2.36
N GLU A 92 0.58 14.69 2.39
CA GLU A 92 1.70 14.37 1.49
C GLU A 92 2.26 12.96 1.72
N ARG A 93 2.42 12.54 2.98
CA ARG A 93 2.87 11.18 3.32
C ARG A 93 1.84 10.15 2.91
N ARG A 94 0.56 10.40 3.21
CA ARG A 94 -0.54 9.54 2.79
C ARG A 94 -0.60 9.39 1.28
N ARG A 95 -0.43 10.50 0.55
CA ARG A 95 -0.36 10.49 -0.92
C ARG A 95 0.84 9.69 -1.42
N TYR A 96 2.01 9.86 -0.82
CA TYR A 96 3.21 9.09 -1.16
C TYR A 96 3.04 7.59 -0.91
N ALA A 97 2.53 7.20 0.25
CA ALA A 97 2.23 5.81 0.58
C ALA A 97 1.21 5.20 -0.40
N ALA A 98 0.12 5.91 -0.67
CA ALA A 98 -0.89 5.49 -1.65
C ALA A 98 -0.29 5.31 -3.06
N MET A 99 0.67 6.15 -3.47
CA MET A 99 1.38 5.99 -4.74
C MET A 99 2.22 4.73 -4.80
N CYS A 100 2.98 4.46 -3.74
CA CYS A 100 3.81 3.27 -3.68
C CYS A 100 2.97 1.99 -3.71
N VAL A 101 1.83 2.00 -3.00
CA VAL A 101 0.85 0.90 -3.03
C VAL A 101 0.20 0.77 -4.41
N ALA A 102 -0.16 1.88 -5.06
CA ALA A 102 -0.73 1.87 -6.39
C ALA A 102 0.25 1.30 -7.44
N ALA A 103 1.52 1.70 -7.37
CA ALA A 103 2.57 1.14 -8.22
C ALA A 103 2.73 -0.37 -7.99
N TYR A 104 2.64 -0.83 -6.73
CA TYR A 104 2.68 -2.26 -6.41
C TYR A 104 1.53 -3.02 -7.07
N SER A 105 0.31 -2.48 -6.98
CA SER A 105 -0.88 -3.07 -7.60
C SER A 105 -0.74 -3.23 -9.12
N ILE A 106 -0.17 -2.23 -9.81
CA ILE A 106 0.01 -2.30 -11.26
C ILE A 106 1.15 -3.27 -11.62
N ILE A 107 2.31 -3.16 -10.98
CA ILE A 107 3.52 -3.93 -11.35
C ILE A 107 3.40 -5.39 -10.91
N HIS A 108 3.03 -5.65 -9.65
CA HIS A 108 3.03 -7.00 -9.10
C HIS A 108 1.67 -7.70 -9.16
N LEU A 109 0.56 -6.96 -9.05
CA LEU A 109 -0.79 -7.54 -9.13
C LEU A 109 -1.38 -7.47 -10.54
N GLN A 110 -0.68 -6.85 -11.49
CA GLN A 110 -1.10 -6.71 -12.90
C GLN A 110 -2.50 -6.07 -13.02
N LEU A 111 -2.82 -5.15 -12.10
CA LEU A 111 -4.09 -4.44 -12.09
C LEU A 111 -4.05 -3.25 -13.05
N THR A 112 -5.20 -2.95 -13.65
CA THR A 112 -5.34 -1.74 -14.46
C THR A 112 -5.29 -0.49 -13.57
N PRO A 113 -4.91 0.69 -14.11
CA PRO A 113 -4.96 1.95 -13.35
C PRO A 113 -6.36 2.22 -12.78
N THR A 114 -7.40 1.88 -13.53
CA THR A 114 -8.80 2.04 -13.12
C THR A 114 -9.18 1.13 -11.96
N ASP A 115 -8.74 -0.12 -11.94
CA ASP A 115 -9.06 -1.05 -10.85
C ASP A 115 -8.22 -0.75 -9.60
N THR A 116 -6.97 -0.33 -9.80
CA THR A 116 -6.11 0.17 -8.73
C THR A 116 -6.73 1.39 -8.05
N LEU A 117 -7.25 2.34 -8.84
CA LEU A 117 -7.94 3.53 -8.34
C LEU A 117 -9.17 3.18 -7.50
N LYS A 118 -9.97 2.19 -7.91
CA LYS A 118 -11.15 1.75 -7.15
C LYS A 118 -10.79 1.11 -5.80
N ARG A 119 -9.61 0.49 -5.69
CA ARG A 119 -9.16 -0.20 -4.46
C ARG A 119 -8.50 0.74 -3.45
N LEU A 120 -8.09 1.94 -3.86
CA LEU A 120 -7.35 2.88 -3.01
C LEU A 120 -8.25 3.98 -2.42
N PRO A 121 -7.87 4.56 -1.26
CA PRO A 121 -8.72 5.51 -0.55
C PRO A 121 -8.74 6.87 -1.26
N GLN A 122 -9.95 7.36 -1.61
CA GLN A 122 -10.29 8.41 -2.61
C GLN A 122 -9.75 9.85 -2.40
N HIS A 123 -8.92 10.11 -1.38
CA HIS A 123 -8.61 11.49 -0.97
C HIS A 123 -7.46 12.24 -1.70
N SER A 124 -6.86 11.75 -2.79
CA SER A 124 -5.81 12.53 -3.47
C SER A 124 -5.47 12.12 -4.93
N PHE A 125 -6.42 12.15 -5.87
CA PHE A 125 -6.28 11.41 -7.15
C PHE A 125 -5.95 12.17 -8.42
N SER A 126 -6.05 13.50 -8.47
CA SER A 126 -5.85 14.20 -9.74
C SER A 126 -4.45 13.98 -10.33
N ARG A 127 -3.42 13.86 -9.49
CA ARG A 127 -2.03 13.55 -9.91
C ARG A 127 -1.71 12.06 -9.98
N LEU A 128 -2.51 11.20 -9.35
CA LEU A 128 -2.29 9.75 -9.35
C LEU A 128 -2.61 9.15 -10.70
N ASN A 129 -3.73 9.53 -11.31
CA ASN A 129 -4.19 8.94 -12.57
C ASN A 129 -3.15 9.07 -13.70
N THR A 130 -2.53 10.23 -13.86
CA THR A 130 -1.50 10.44 -14.89
C THR A 130 -0.28 9.56 -14.66
N LEU A 131 0.16 9.41 -13.41
CA LEU A 131 1.34 8.60 -13.09
C LEU A 131 1.05 7.10 -13.23
N LEU A 132 -0.13 6.65 -12.81
CA LEU A 132 -0.55 5.25 -12.94
C LEU A 132 -0.71 4.84 -14.40
N THR A 133 -1.33 5.69 -15.22
CA THR A 133 -1.45 5.44 -16.67
C THR A 133 -0.09 5.47 -17.35
N THR A 134 0.81 6.38 -16.96
CA THR A 134 2.19 6.42 -17.49
C THR A 134 2.98 5.17 -17.10
N LEU A 135 2.89 4.71 -15.85
CA LEU A 135 3.53 3.49 -15.38
C LEU A 135 2.98 2.24 -16.09
N HIS A 136 1.66 2.12 -16.19
CA HIS A 136 1.03 1.00 -16.89
C HIS A 136 1.49 0.92 -18.35
N LYS A 137 1.53 2.06 -19.04
CA LYS A 137 2.04 2.13 -20.42
C LYS A 137 3.53 1.85 -20.52
N ALA A 138 4.32 2.25 -19.52
CA ALA A 138 5.75 1.92 -19.48
C ALA A 138 6.00 0.41 -19.34
N ILE A 139 5.16 -0.30 -18.58
CA ILE A 139 5.19 -1.76 -18.45
C ILE A 139 4.78 -2.42 -19.77
N GLU A 140 3.69 -1.95 -20.41
CA GLU A 140 3.26 -2.46 -21.73
C GLU A 140 4.35 -2.30 -22.82
N LEU A 141 5.15 -1.24 -22.71
CA LEU A 141 6.27 -0.96 -23.62
C LEU A 141 7.57 -1.66 -23.23
N GLY A 142 7.62 -2.41 -22.11
CA GLY A 142 8.81 -3.14 -21.65
C GLY A 142 9.90 -2.26 -21.04
N PHE A 143 9.57 -1.06 -20.56
CA PHE A 143 10.54 -0.19 -19.84
C PHE A 143 10.68 -0.55 -18.36
N VAL A 144 9.74 -1.32 -17.80
CA VAL A 144 9.68 -1.70 -16.38
C VAL A 144 9.26 -3.16 -16.31
N ASP A 145 10.12 -3.99 -15.70
CA ASP A 145 9.91 -5.44 -15.46
C ASP A 145 9.61 -5.74 -13.99
#